data_AF-A0A4U2D909-F1
#
_entry.id   AF-A0A4U2D909-F1
#
_cell.length_a   1.000
_cell.length_b   1.000
_cell.length_c   1.000
_cell.angle_alpha   90.00
_cell.angle_beta   90.00
_cell.angle_gamma   90.00
#
_symmetry.space_group_name_H-M   'P 1'
#
loop_
_entity.id
_entity.type
_entity.pdbx_description
1 polymer ?
#
loop_
_entity_poly.entity_id
_entity_poly.type
_entity_poly.pdbx_seq_one_letter_code
_entity_poly.pdbx_strand_id
1 'polypeptide(L)' 'SGDGQSLPATNEERIIDSFHRIPISSGSSGESYILFVQKEFVRERVAANFNSYGLATNQERKGTVPDLRF' A
#
# COMPACT_ATOMS: atom_id res chain seq x y z
N SER A 1 -28.96 -24.67 -14.23
CA SER A 1 -29.16 -23.94 -12.96
C SER A 1 -27.85 -23.99 -12.20
N GLY A 2 -27.15 -22.88 -12.08
CA GLY A 2 -25.88 -22.80 -11.35
C GLY A 2 -25.90 -21.53 -10.52
N ASP A 3 -26.12 -21.69 -9.22
CA ASP A 3 -26.18 -20.58 -8.27
C ASP A 3 -24.82 -19.90 -8.20
N GLY A 4 -24.76 -18.68 -8.75
CA GLY A 4 -23.64 -17.76 -8.56
C GLY A 4 -23.55 -17.43 -7.08
N GLN A 5 -22.69 -18.16 -6.37
CA GLN A 5 -22.47 -17.99 -4.95
C GLN A 5 -21.91 -16.58 -4.72
N SER A 6 -22.78 -15.64 -4.35
CA SER A 6 -22.38 -14.28 -3.99
C SER A 6 -21.43 -14.37 -2.81
N LEU A 7 -20.23 -13.81 -2.99
CA LEU A 7 -19.26 -13.68 -1.91
C LEU A 7 -19.93 -12.91 -0.75
N PRO A 8 -19.64 -13.25 0.52
CA PRO A 8 -20.22 -12.56 1.66
C PRO A 8 -19.83 -11.08 1.61
N ALA A 9 -20.83 -10.20 1.58
CA ALA A 9 -20.64 -8.77 1.63
C ALA A 9 -20.20 -8.39 3.04
N THR A 10 -18.92 -8.06 3.23
CA THR A 10 -18.42 -7.48 4.48
C THR A 10 -18.97 -6.06 4.61
N ASN A 11 -19.81 -5.81 5.62
CA ASN A 11 -20.42 -4.50 5.92
C ASN A 11 -19.45 -3.55 6.67
N GLU A 12 -18.15 -3.74 6.48
CA GLU A 12 -17.12 -2.83 6.97
C GLU A 12 -16.91 -1.76 5.90
N GLU A 13 -16.89 -0.49 6.29
CA GLU A 13 -16.45 0.59 5.41
C GLU A 13 -15.00 0.29 5.03
N ARG A 14 -14.76 -0.24 3.83
CA ARG A 14 -13.41 -0.45 3.32
C ARG A 14 -12.83 0.91 2.98
N ILE A 15 -12.20 1.56 3.95
CA ILE A 15 -11.44 2.81 3.78
C ILE A 15 -10.10 2.49 3.09
N ILE A 16 -10.13 1.74 2.00
CA ILE A 16 -8.96 1.46 1.18
C ILE A 16 -9.20 2.17 -0.14
N ASP A 17 -8.55 3.32 -0.30
CA ASP A 17 -8.53 4.06 -1.56
C ASP A 17 -7.68 3.29 -2.60
N SER A 18 -7.57 3.83 -3.81
CA SER A 18 -6.76 3.25 -4.89
C SER A 18 -5.35 2.93 -4.42
N PHE A 19 -4.98 1.66 -4.52
CA PHE A 19 -3.66 1.14 -4.15
C PHE A 19 -3.00 0.46 -5.35
N HIS A 20 -1.68 0.40 -5.31
CA HIS A 20 -0.88 -0.33 -6.28
C HIS A 20 -0.35 -1.62 -5.66
N ARG A 21 -0.23 -2.65 -6.51
CA ARG A 21 0.32 -3.96 -6.15
C ARG A 21 1.65 -4.14 -6.87
N ILE A 22 2.71 -4.34 -6.10
CA ILE A 22 4.06 -4.52 -6.64
C ILE A 22 4.52 -5.93 -6.26
N PRO A 23 4.62 -6.87 -7.22
CA PRO A 23 5.23 -8.17 -6.96
C PRO A 23 6.74 -7.98 -6.74
N ILE A 24 7.24 -8.56 -5.65
CA ILE A 24 8.67 -8.55 -5.29
C ILE A 24 9.14 -9.99 -5.06
N SER A 25 10.39 -10.27 -5.40
CA SER A 25 11.05 -11.53 -5.06
C SER A 25 12.25 -11.23 -4.19
N SER A 26 12.33 -11.91 -3.04
CA SER A 26 13.41 -11.77 -2.09
C SER A 26 14.63 -12.56 -2.56
N GLY A 27 15.74 -11.86 -2.80
CA GLY A 27 16.99 -12.52 -3.18
C GLY A 27 17.60 -13.39 -2.07
N SER A 28 17.35 -13.08 -0.80
CA SER A 28 17.92 -13.84 0.32
C SER A 28 17.11 -15.07 0.70
N SER A 29 15.78 -15.03 0.57
CA SER A 29 14.91 -16.14 0.93
C SER A 29 14.33 -16.89 -0.27
N GLY A 30 14.42 -16.36 -1.49
CA GLY A 30 13.77 -16.92 -2.69
C GLY A 30 12.25 -16.72 -2.73
N GLU A 31 11.67 -16.26 -1.64
CA GLU A 31 10.22 -16.05 -1.49
C GLU A 31 9.72 -14.85 -2.30
N SER A 32 8.49 -14.94 -2.79
CA SER A 32 7.83 -13.86 -3.51
C SER A 32 6.67 -13.28 -2.71
N TYR A 33 6.58 -11.95 -2.69
CA TYR A 33 5.60 -11.20 -1.92
C TYR A 33 4.90 -10.17 -2.82
N ILE A 34 3.73 -9.70 -2.38
CA ILE A 34 3.06 -8.56 -3.00
C ILE A 34 3.10 -7.40 -2.01
N LEU A 35 3.74 -6.31 -2.39
CA LEU A 35 3.64 -5.06 -1.64
C LEU A 35 2.39 -4.31 -2.07
N PHE A 36 1.58 -3.91 -1.10
CA PHE A 36 0.42 -3.04 -1.28
C PHE A 36 0.83 -1.63 -0.88
N VAL A 37 0.73 -0.68 -1.81
CA VAL A 37 1.15 0.71 -1.58
C VAL A 37 0.02 1.67 -1.92
N GLN A 38 -0.21 2.64 -1.05
CA GLN A 38 -1.25 3.65 -1.21
C GLN A 38 -0.62 5.04 -1.07
N LYS A 39 -1.07 5.98 -1.91
CA LYS A 39 -0.69 7.39 -1.79
C LYS A 39 -1.64 8.05 -0.79
N GLU A 40 -1.06 8.72 0.21
CA GLU A 40 -1.81 9.51 1.18
C GLU A 40 -1.34 10.97 1.13
N PHE A 41 -2.29 11.90 1.09
CA PHE A 41 -1.99 13.32 1.22
C PHE A 41 -2.06 13.72 2.69
N VAL A 42 -0.95 14.24 3.21
CA VAL A 42 -0.85 14.73 4.58
C VAL A 42 -0.71 16.25 4.61
N ARG A 43 -1.12 16.87 5.72
CA ARG A 43 -1.05 18.33 5.89
C ARG A 43 0.37 18.84 6.16
N GLU A 44 1.19 18.01 6.80
CA GLU A 44 2.52 18.37 7.26
C GLU A 44 3.60 17.55 6.58
N ARG A 45 4.69 18.22 6.21
CA ARG A 45 5.86 17.56 5.65
C ARG A 45 6.70 16.97 6.79
N VAL A 46 6.92 15.67 6.75
CA VAL A 46 7.82 14.96 7.66
C VAL A 46 9.16 14.72 6.96
N ALA A 47 10.25 14.78 7.73
CA ALA A 47 11.60 14.46 7.27
C ALA A 47 11.68 13.08 6.61
N ALA A 48 12.68 12.88 5.75
CA ALA A 48 12.87 11.64 5.02
C ALA A 48 13.08 10.46 5.98
N ASN A 49 12.05 9.60 6.07
CA ASN A 49 12.04 8.41 6.91
C ASN A 49 11.26 7.31 6.18
N PHE A 50 12.00 6.42 5.54
CA PHE A 50 11.48 5.43 4.61
C PHE A 50 12.09 4.05 4.87
N ASN A 51 11.46 3.00 4.34
CA ASN A 51 11.99 1.65 4.42
C ASN A 51 13.06 1.39 3.36
N SER A 52 13.65 0.20 3.37
CA SER A 52 14.67 -0.18 2.38
C SER A 52 14.15 -0.24 0.94
N TYR A 53 12.83 -0.15 0.73
CA TYR A 53 12.17 -0.04 -0.57
C TYR A 53 11.81 1.41 -0.93
N GLY A 54 12.23 2.41 -0.13
CA GLY A 54 11.93 3.82 -0.35
C GLY A 54 10.48 4.23 -0.04
N LEU A 55 9.74 3.39 0.69
CA LEU A 55 8.33 3.61 1.02
C LEU A 55 8.13 4.01 2.48
N ALA A 56 7.12 4.85 2.71
CA ALA A 56 6.61 5.15 4.05
C ALA A 56 5.72 4.00 4.56
N THR A 57 5.57 3.88 5.88
CA THR A 57 4.66 2.97 6.56
C THR A 57 3.77 3.74 7.52
N ASN A 58 2.58 3.21 7.78
CA ASN A 58 1.54 3.90 8.56
C ASN A 58 1.93 4.14 10.03
N GLN A 59 2.85 3.33 10.57
CA GLN A 59 3.20 3.36 11.99
C GLN A 59 4.57 4.00 12.23
N GLU A 60 5.63 3.46 11.61
CA GLU A 60 7.01 3.75 12.02
C GLU A 60 7.74 4.72 11.08
N ARG A 61 7.46 4.67 9.77
CA ARG A 61 8.24 5.37 8.75
C ARG A 61 7.36 6.37 8.01
N LYS A 62 7.21 7.58 8.55
CA LYS A 62 6.24 8.58 8.06
C LYS A 62 6.82 9.60 7.09
N GLY A 63 7.88 9.26 6.35
CA GLY A 63 8.50 10.17 5.40
C GLY A 63 7.52 10.65 4.33
N THR A 64 7.65 11.91 3.91
CA THR A 64 6.75 12.52 2.91
C THR A 64 7.52 12.93 1.67
N VAL A 65 6.87 12.87 0.52
CA VAL A 65 7.41 13.31 -0.78
C VAL A 65 6.51 14.39 -1.38
N PRO A 66 7.06 15.36 -2.13
CA PRO A 66 6.25 16.36 -2.82
C PRO A 66 5.39 15.71 -3.92
N ASP A 67 4.18 16.22 -4.11
CA ASP A 67 3.33 15.87 -5.26
C ASP A 67 3.87 16.60 -6.50
N LEU A 68 4.63 15.90 -7.33
CA LEU A 68 5.14 16.44 -8.59
C LEU A 68 4.03 16.35 -9.64
N ARG A 69 3.65 17.50 -10.20
CA ARG A 69 2.75 17.60 -11.37
C ARG A 69 3.60 18.10 -12.53
N PHE A 70 3.66 17.31 -13.60
CA PHE A 70 4.34 17.64 -14.86
C PHE A 70 3.32 18.06 -15.90
#